data_AF-A0A7C1ZEM9-F1
#
_entry.id   AF-A0A7C1ZEM9-F1
#
_cell.length_a   1.000
_cell.length_b   1.000
_cell.length_c   1.000
_cell.angle_alpha   90.00
_cell.angle_beta   90.00
_cell.angle_gamma   90.00
#
_symmetry.space_group_name_H-M   'P 1'
#
loop_
_entity.id
_entity.type
_entity.pdbx_description
1 polymer ?
#
loop_
_entity_poly.entity_id
_entity_poly.type
_entity_poly.pdbx_seq_one_letter_code
_entity_poly.pdbx_strand_id
1 'polypeptide(L)' 'MKVAVSANAPSLDAQIEPRFGRAPYFVFVDTDTMDAEIIENPFISQMSGVGIQVAQL' A
#
# COMPACT_ATOMS: atom_id res chain seq x y z
N MET A 1 -1.21 15.19 7.68
CA MET A 1 -1.14 13.81 8.28
C MET A 1 -1.06 12.81 7.13
N LYS A 2 -0.37 11.66 7.27
CA LYS A 2 -0.30 10.67 6.16
C LYS A 2 -1.20 9.46 6.41
N VAL A 3 -1.95 9.05 5.40
CA VAL A 3 -2.78 7.84 5.39
C VAL A 3 -2.25 6.89 4.32
N ALA A 4 -2.05 5.62 4.68
CA ALA A 4 -1.68 4.56 3.76
C ALA A 4 -2.91 3.70 3.42
N VAL A 5 -3.12 3.43 2.13
CA VAL A 5 -4.25 2.64 1.61
C VAL A 5 -3.71 1.47 0.79
N SER A 6 -4.17 0.24 1.07
CA SER A 6 -3.84 -0.93 0.26
C SER A 6 -4.61 -0.92 -1.06
N ALA A 7 -3.91 -1.04 -2.19
CA ALA A 7 -4.48 -0.96 -3.53
C ALA A 7 -4.13 -2.18 -4.39
N ASN A 8 -5.02 -2.56 -5.30
CA ASN A 8 -4.81 -3.68 -6.20
C ASN A 8 -4.14 -3.32 -7.56
N ALA A 9 -3.95 -2.03 -7.83
CA ALA A 9 -3.34 -1.51 -9.06
C ALA A 9 -2.59 -0.18 -8.77
N PRO A 10 -1.64 0.25 -9.62
CA PRO A 10 -0.89 1.48 -9.41
C PRO A 10 -1.68 2.72 -9.88
N SER A 11 -2.85 2.95 -9.29
CA SER A 11 -3.75 4.07 -9.62
C SER A 11 -4.53 4.55 -8.39
N LEU A 12 -4.92 5.82 -8.36
CA LEU A 12 -5.81 6.37 -7.34
C LEU A 12 -7.25 5.84 -7.47
N ASP A 13 -7.65 5.39 -8.66
CA ASP A 13 -8.95 4.77 -8.91
C ASP A 13 -8.95 3.25 -8.66
N ALA A 14 -7.83 2.70 -8.16
CA ALA A 14 -7.69 1.30 -7.88
C ALA A 14 -8.67 0.85 -6.78
N GLN A 15 -9.09 -0.42 -6.84
CA GLN A 15 -9.89 -0.99 -5.77
C GLN A 15 -9.01 -1.27 -4.55
N ILE A 16 -9.61 -1.19 -3.36
CA ILE A 16 -8.93 -1.54 -2.12
C ILE A 16 -8.58 -3.02 -2.16
N GLU A 17 -7.32 -3.35 -1.84
CA GLU A 17 -6.91 -4.74 -1.63
C GLU A 17 -7.15 -5.11 -0.17
N PRO A 18 -8.06 -6.07 0.11
CA PRO A 18 -8.43 -6.43 1.48
C PRO A 18 -7.29 -7.08 2.28
N ARG A 19 -6.30 -7.66 1.61
CA ARG A 19 -5.15 -8.31 2.27
C ARG A 19 -4.00 -7.32 2.39
N PHE A 20 -4.02 -6.47 3.43
CA PHE A 20 -2.99 -5.44 3.66
C PHE A 20 -1.55 -5.92 3.38
N GLY A 21 -1.08 -6.96 4.08
CA GLY A 21 0.30 -7.44 3.91
C GLY A 21 0.61 -8.01 2.52
N ARG A 22 -0.40 -8.35 1.72
CA ARG A 22 -0.24 -8.86 0.35
C ARG A 22 -0.79 -7.90 -0.70
N ALA A 23 -1.00 -6.64 -0.34
CA ALA A 23 -1.38 -5.63 -1.31
C ALA A 23 -0.25 -5.45 -2.32
N PRO A 24 -0.52 -5.47 -3.64
CA PRO A 24 0.52 -5.26 -4.64
C PRO A 24 1.02 -3.81 -4.63
N TYR A 25 0.20 -2.86 -4.19
CA TYR A 25 0.55 -1.45 -4.09
C TYR A 25 0.02 -0.83 -2.79
N PHE A 26 0.68 0.22 -2.34
CA PHE A 26 0.22 1.11 -1.28
C PHE A 26 0.16 2.54 -1.80
N VAL A 27 -0.94 3.24 -1.50
CA VAL A 27 -1.09 4.66 -1.79
C VAL A 27 -0.92 5.43 -0.49
N PHE A 28 0.08 6.29 -0.41
CA PHE A 28 0.30 7.20 0.69
C PHE A 28 -0.25 8.57 0.32
N VAL A 29 -1.23 9.04 1.08
CA VAL A 29 -1.90 10.33 0.85
C VAL A 29 -1.57 11.26 2.00
N ASP A 30 -1.08 12.46 1.69
CA ASP A 30 -1.05 13.55 2.65
C ASP A 30 -2.45 14.18 2.75
N THR A 31 -3.08 14.12 3.92
CA THR A 31 -4.45 14.62 4.12
C THR A 31 -4.56 16.13 4.14
N ASP A 32 -3.44 16.84 4.25
CA ASP A 32 -3.42 18.30 4.34
C ASP A 32 -3.31 18.91 2.94
N THR A 33 -2.59 18.26 2.01
CA THR A 33 -2.41 18.72 0.62
C THR A 33 -3.15 17.89 -0.41
N MET A 34 -3.59 16.68 -0.06
CA MET A 34 -4.12 15.65 -0.97
C MET A 34 -3.09 15.12 -1.99
N ASP A 35 -1.80 15.36 -1.77
CA ASP A 35 -0.73 14.76 -2.58
C ASP A 35 -0.67 13.25 -2.31
N ALA A 36 -0.47 12.47 -3.37
CA ALA A 36 -0.44 11.02 -3.29
C ALA A 36 0.81 10.42 -3.94
N GLU A 37 1.38 9.42 -3.27
CA GLU A 37 2.49 8.61 -3.74
C GLU A 37 2.06 7.14 -3.78
N ILE A 38 2.40 6.43 -4.85
CA ILE A 38 2.06 5.01 -5.03
C ILE A 38 3.36 4.21 -5.00
N ILE A 39 3.42 3.22 -4.10
CA ILE A 39 4.58 2.37 -3.88
C ILE A 39 4.20 0.91 -4.15
N GLU A 40 5.02 0.19 -4.93
CA GLU A 40 4.89 -1.25 -5.15
C GLU A 40 5.36 -2.05 -3.93
N ASN A 41 4.67 -3.14 -3.60
CA ASN A 41 5.04 -4.01 -2.49
C ASN A 41 6.13 -5.02 -2.89
N PRO A 42 7.40 -4.85 -2.47
CA PRO A 42 8.48 -5.75 -2.83
C PRO A 42 8.38 -7.12 -2.12
N PHE A 43 7.53 -7.23 -1.09
CA PHE A 43 7.43 -8.40 -0.23
C PHE A 43 6.31 -9.37 -0.65
N ILE A 44 5.53 -9.07 -1.69
CA ILE A 44 4.32 -9.83 -2.06
C ILE A 44 4.58 -11.34 -2.28
N SER A 45 5.78 -11.68 -2.77
CA SER A 45 6.21 -13.05 -3.07
C SER A 45 6.68 -13.83 -1.83
N GLN A 46 6.83 -13.19 -0.68
CA GLN A 46 7.29 -13.87 0.53
C GLN A 46 6.22 -14.83 1.09
N MET A 47 6.70 -15.96 1.62
CA MET A 47 5.83 -17.01 2.15
C MET A 47 5.21 -16.64 3.50
N SER A 48 5.96 -15.94 4.37
CA SER A 48 5.55 -15.63 5.73
C SER A 48 6.10 -14.27 6.17
N GLY A 49 5.51 -13.69 7.23
CA GLY A 49 5.95 -12.42 7.81
C GLY A 49 5.66 -11.17 6.98
N VAL A 50 4.97 -11.31 5.83
CA VAL A 50 4.78 -10.22 4.86
C VAL A 50 4.12 -8.99 5.48
N GLY A 51 3.12 -9.17 6.35
CA GLY A 51 2.46 -8.05 7.02
C GLY A 51 3.38 -7.23 7.92
N ILE A 52 4.36 -7.86 8.58
CA ILE A 52 5.33 -7.16 9.43
C ILE A 52 6.29 -6.35 8.56
N GLN A 53 6.77 -6.93 7.46
CA GLN A 53 7.70 -6.24 6.57
C GLN A 53 7.02 -5.08 5.84
N VAL A 54 5.79 -5.27 5.37
CA VAL A 54 4.98 -4.19 4.80
C VAL A 54 4.75 -3.06 5.80
N ALA A 55 4.53 -3.34 7.07
CA ALA A 55 4.32 -2.30 8.08
C ALA A 55 5.58 -1.47 8.37
N GLN A 56 6.76 -1.92 7.92
CA GLN A 56 8.03 -1.21 8.03
C GLN A 56 8.37 -0.40 6.76
N LEU A 57 7.53 -0.48 5.72
CA LEU A 57 7.61 0.33 4.50
C LEU A 57 7.26 1.79 4.82
#